data_AF-A0A8T6QHF6-F1
#
_entry.id   AF-A0A8T6QHF6-F1
#
_cell.length_a   1.000
_cell.length_b   1.000
_cell.length_c   1.000
_cell.angle_alpha   90.00
_cell.angle_beta   90.00
_cell.angle_gamma   90.00
#
_symmetry.space_group_name_H-M   'P 1'
#
loop_
_entity.id
_entity.type
_entity.pdbx_description
1 polymer ?
#
loop_
_entity_poly.entity_id
_entity_poly.type
_entity_poly.pdbx_seq_one_letter_code
_entity_poly.pdbx_strand_id
1 'polypeptide(L)'
;MASFTSLGVGSNLPLDTLLNNLTIAEKKRLNPITQQQSDNTARLTAYGTLKSALEKFQTANTALNKADLFKSTTVTSSNEDLKVSTEAGAAPGIYTISVTQLAQAQSLRTDSPTIIASTKDALGDESSDTRTIKITQDGRKEPLEIKLNKDQTSLDEISKAINDADSGISASIVKVKDGNYQLVLTASEGLANKMTISVEGDSKLNDLLAYDSKTNTGNMKELVNAQNAQLNVNGIDIERSSNKITDAPQGVTLDLTKKVTDVRVTVTKSNDKATEAIKGWVDSYNSLIDTFNTLTKYKEVDPGAEAQDKNNGALLGDSVVRTIQSGIRAQFANGASDGAFKTLN
;
A
#
# COMPACT_ATOMS: atom_id res chain seq x y z
N MET A 1 75.20 -29.93 -21.61
CA MET A 1 75.98 -29.29 -20.53
C MET A 1 76.81 -28.17 -21.16
N ALA A 2 76.34 -26.94 -21.02
CA ALA A 2 77.18 -25.75 -21.08
C ALA A 2 76.85 -24.97 -19.80
N SER A 3 77.86 -24.90 -18.95
CA SER A 3 77.83 -24.51 -17.56
C SER A 3 77.55 -23.02 -17.39
N PHE A 4 76.68 -22.68 -16.44
CA PHE A 4 76.71 -21.38 -15.78
C PHE A 4 78.04 -21.28 -15.01
N THR A 5 78.96 -20.45 -15.47
CA THR A 5 80.16 -20.09 -14.71
C THR A 5 80.17 -18.59 -14.48
N SER A 6 79.68 -18.22 -13.29
CA SER A 6 79.81 -16.92 -12.63
C SER A 6 79.03 -15.75 -13.24
N LEU A 7 77.77 -15.60 -12.80
CA LEU A 7 77.14 -14.28 -12.70
C LEU A 7 77.51 -13.68 -11.33
N GLY A 8 78.70 -13.08 -11.28
CA GLY A 8 78.94 -11.87 -10.49
C GLY A 8 78.85 -11.96 -8.97
N VAL A 9 79.68 -12.79 -8.33
CA VAL A 9 80.24 -12.40 -7.03
C VAL A 9 81.32 -11.34 -7.29
N GLY A 10 80.92 -10.06 -7.30
CA GLY A 10 81.86 -8.92 -7.41
C GLY A 10 81.59 -7.87 -8.50
N SER A 11 80.45 -7.87 -9.21
CA SER A 11 80.23 -6.94 -10.33
C SER A 11 79.45 -5.66 -10.01
N ASN A 12 79.10 -5.37 -8.75
CA ASN A 12 78.23 -4.23 -8.38
C ASN A 12 76.95 -4.13 -9.25
N LEU A 13 76.49 -5.23 -9.87
CA LEU A 13 75.25 -5.25 -10.63
C LEU A 13 74.10 -5.23 -9.61
N PRO A 14 73.21 -4.24 -9.66
CA PRO A 14 72.05 -4.21 -8.78
C PRO A 14 71.06 -5.26 -9.29
N LEU A 15 71.32 -6.53 -8.95
CA LEU A 15 70.53 -7.70 -9.37
C LEU A 15 69.07 -7.54 -8.94
N ASP A 16 68.83 -6.92 -7.79
CA ASP A 16 67.49 -6.56 -7.32
C ASP A 16 66.80 -5.56 -8.27
N THR A 17 67.52 -4.56 -8.78
CA THR A 17 66.99 -3.60 -9.76
C THR A 17 66.73 -4.26 -11.12
N LEU A 18 67.60 -5.16 -11.57
CA LEU A 18 67.39 -5.90 -12.81
C LEU A 18 66.19 -6.84 -12.71
N LEU A 19 66.08 -7.59 -11.60
CA LEU A 19 64.95 -8.46 -11.32
C LEU A 19 63.64 -7.66 -11.21
N ASN A 20 63.67 -6.50 -10.54
CA ASN A 20 62.52 -5.60 -10.47
C ASN A 20 62.12 -5.07 -11.85
N ASN A 21 63.07 -4.65 -12.68
CA ASN A 21 62.80 -4.16 -14.04
C ASN A 21 62.22 -5.26 -14.94
N LEU A 22 62.74 -6.49 -14.87
CA LEU A 22 62.18 -7.65 -15.57
C LEU A 22 60.78 -7.98 -15.06
N THR A 23 60.56 -7.93 -13.74
CA THR A 23 59.24 -8.14 -13.13
C THR A 23 58.24 -7.07 -13.57
N ILE A 24 58.63 -5.80 -13.65
CA ILE A 24 57.80 -4.69 -14.15
C ILE A 24 57.47 -4.91 -15.63
N ALA A 25 58.46 -5.30 -16.45
CA ALA A 25 58.25 -5.58 -17.86
C ALA A 25 57.29 -6.76 -18.08
N GLU A 26 57.42 -7.83 -17.29
CA GLU A 26 56.50 -8.98 -17.35
C GLU A 26 55.08 -8.57 -16.91
N LYS A 27 54.96 -7.74 -15.85
CA LYS A 27 53.66 -7.20 -15.38
C LYS A 27 52.96 -6.31 -16.41
N LYS A 28 53.68 -5.64 -17.33
CA LYS A 28 53.04 -4.85 -18.42
C LYS A 28 52.09 -5.68 -19.28
N ARG A 29 52.31 -7.00 -19.39
CA ARG A 29 51.42 -7.91 -20.13
C ARG A 29 50.02 -8.00 -19.51
N LEU A 30 49.86 -7.65 -18.23
CA LEU A 30 48.58 -7.61 -17.53
C LEU A 30 47.79 -6.31 -17.79
N ASN A 31 48.45 -5.23 -18.19
CA ASN A 31 47.81 -3.93 -18.46
C ASN A 31 46.57 -4.02 -19.37
N PRO A 32 46.59 -4.71 -20.54
CA PRO A 32 45.40 -4.81 -21.37
C PRO A 32 44.23 -5.54 -20.68
N ILE A 33 44.52 -6.55 -19.85
CA ILE A 33 43.49 -7.29 -19.10
C ILE A 33 42.90 -6.41 -18.00
N THR A 34 43.75 -5.71 -17.24
CA THR A 34 43.30 -4.76 -16.20
C THR A 34 42.48 -3.63 -16.82
N GLN A 35 42.86 -3.14 -18.00
CA GLN A 35 42.10 -2.14 -18.73
C GLN A 35 40.73 -2.68 -19.17
N GLN A 36 40.68 -3.87 -19.78
CA GLN A 36 39.41 -4.51 -20.16
C GLN A 36 38.49 -4.71 -18.94
N GLN A 37 39.05 -5.10 -17.80
CA GLN A 37 38.29 -5.25 -16.56
C GLN A 37 37.70 -3.92 -16.09
N SER A 38 38.50 -2.83 -16.14
CA SER A 38 38.04 -1.49 -15.79
C SER A 38 36.91 -1.03 -16.73
N ASP A 39 37.10 -1.20 -18.04
CA ASP A 39 36.12 -0.82 -19.07
C ASP A 39 34.80 -1.59 -18.91
N ASN A 40 34.87 -2.90 -18.67
CA ASN A 40 33.68 -3.73 -18.45
C ASN A 40 32.96 -3.37 -17.14
N THR A 41 33.70 -3.03 -16.09
CA THR A 41 33.11 -2.57 -14.81
C THR A 41 32.41 -1.22 -14.99
N ALA A 42 33.00 -0.31 -15.76
CA ALA A 42 32.39 0.97 -16.12
C ALA A 42 31.12 0.77 -16.96
N ARG A 43 31.15 -0.13 -17.96
CA ARG A 43 29.98 -0.50 -18.76
C ARG A 43 28.87 -1.11 -17.92
N LEU A 44 29.20 -2.05 -17.03
CA LEU A 44 28.21 -2.67 -16.14
C LEU A 44 27.51 -1.62 -15.26
N THR A 45 28.30 -0.70 -14.68
CA THR A 45 27.78 0.41 -13.88
C THR A 45 26.88 1.33 -14.73
N ALA A 46 27.31 1.67 -15.94
CA ALA A 46 26.55 2.50 -16.86
C ALA A 46 25.22 1.84 -17.28
N TYR A 47 25.21 0.54 -17.56
CA TYR A 47 23.99 -0.22 -17.82
C TYR A 47 23.07 -0.25 -16.60
N GLY A 48 23.61 -0.35 -15.38
CA GLY A 48 22.83 -0.22 -14.14
C GLY A 48 22.15 1.15 -14.00
N THR A 49 22.87 2.23 -14.32
CA THR A 49 22.33 3.59 -14.35
C THR A 49 21.25 3.75 -15.42
N LEU A 50 21.50 3.25 -16.64
CA LEU A 50 20.53 3.29 -17.72
C LEU A 50 19.26 2.52 -17.38
N LYS A 51 19.40 1.30 -16.83
CA LYS A 51 18.27 0.48 -16.38
C LYS A 51 17.42 1.24 -15.35
N SER A 52 18.06 1.82 -14.34
CA SER A 52 17.38 2.63 -13.33
C SER A 52 16.61 3.81 -13.93
N ALA A 53 17.20 4.51 -14.92
CA ALA A 53 16.53 5.62 -15.61
C ALA A 53 15.32 5.14 -16.44
N LEU A 54 15.45 3.99 -17.11
CA LEU A 54 14.34 3.37 -17.87
C LEU A 54 13.20 2.92 -16.95
N GLU A 55 13.50 2.31 -15.80
CA GLU A 55 12.49 1.90 -14.81
C GLU A 55 11.72 3.11 -14.24
N LYS A 56 12.41 4.23 -13.99
CA LYS A 56 11.78 5.51 -13.59
C LYS A 56 10.84 6.03 -14.67
N PHE A 57 11.30 6.07 -15.92
CA PHE A 57 10.46 6.50 -17.05
C PHE A 57 9.26 5.56 -17.26
N GLN A 58 9.45 4.25 -17.16
CA GLN A 58 8.38 3.26 -17.24
C GLN A 58 7.33 3.46 -16.14
N THR A 59 7.75 3.78 -14.92
CA THR A 59 6.85 4.08 -13.81
C THR A 59 5.99 5.31 -14.10
N ALA A 60 6.61 6.40 -14.57
CA ALA A 60 5.88 7.61 -14.95
C ALA A 60 4.91 7.35 -16.13
N ASN A 61 5.32 6.53 -17.11
CA ASN A 61 4.47 6.12 -18.23
C ASN A 61 3.26 5.29 -17.77
N THR A 62 3.46 4.38 -16.83
CA THR A 62 2.38 3.57 -16.25
C THR A 62 1.41 4.43 -15.44
N ALA A 63 1.92 5.43 -14.73
CA ALA A 63 1.09 6.39 -14.00
C ALA A 63 0.21 7.21 -14.95
N LEU A 64 0.77 7.73 -16.06
CA LEU A 64 0.04 8.52 -17.05
C LEU A 64 -1.00 7.71 -17.84
N ASN A 65 -0.78 6.40 -18.03
CA ASN A 65 -1.68 5.52 -18.78
C ASN A 65 -2.98 5.15 -18.03
N LYS A 66 -3.36 5.90 -16.99
CA LYS A 66 -4.59 5.68 -16.23
C LYS A 66 -5.70 6.60 -16.78
N ALA A 67 -6.73 6.00 -17.38
CA ALA A 67 -7.89 6.73 -17.92
C ALA A 67 -8.58 7.62 -16.86
N ASP A 68 -8.53 7.21 -15.60
CA ASP A 68 -9.10 7.92 -14.45
C ASP A 68 -8.52 9.33 -14.25
N LEU A 69 -7.26 9.56 -14.65
CA LEU A 69 -6.64 10.88 -14.59
C LEU A 69 -7.41 11.91 -15.43
N PHE A 70 -7.93 11.49 -16.58
CA PHE A 70 -8.63 12.34 -17.55
C PHE A 70 -10.13 12.45 -17.28
N LYS A 71 -10.64 11.65 -16.34
CA LYS A 71 -12.01 11.73 -15.83
C LYS A 71 -12.05 12.31 -14.41
N SER A 72 -10.94 12.88 -13.96
CA SER A 72 -10.81 13.38 -12.59
C SER A 72 -11.82 14.48 -12.30
N THR A 73 -12.31 14.48 -11.07
CA THR A 73 -13.14 15.53 -10.51
C THR A 73 -12.52 16.05 -9.22
N THR A 74 -12.83 17.29 -8.90
CA THR A 74 -12.56 17.93 -7.62
C THR A 74 -13.86 18.19 -6.91
N VAL A 75 -13.80 18.25 -5.58
CA VAL A 75 -14.97 18.51 -4.75
C VAL A 75 -14.64 19.59 -3.71
N THR A 76 -15.60 20.49 -3.50
CA THR A 76 -15.58 21.46 -2.42
C THR A 76 -16.84 21.30 -1.58
N SER A 77 -16.69 21.43 -0.26
CA SER A 77 -17.78 21.40 0.70
C SER A 77 -17.89 22.76 1.38
N SER A 78 -19.10 23.24 1.64
CA SER A 78 -19.33 24.45 2.43
C SER A 78 -19.13 24.25 3.93
N ASN A 79 -18.91 23.01 4.39
CA ASN A 79 -18.67 22.67 5.79
C ASN A 79 -17.61 21.56 5.90
N GLU A 80 -16.58 21.78 6.72
CA GLU A 80 -15.46 20.86 6.95
C GLU A 80 -15.86 19.62 7.78
N ASP A 81 -16.97 19.68 8.53
CA ASP A 81 -17.50 18.55 9.30
C ASP A 81 -18.03 17.42 8.39
N LEU A 82 -18.35 17.73 7.13
CA LEU A 82 -18.69 16.75 6.10
C LEU A 82 -17.49 16.55 5.18
N LYS A 83 -16.82 15.41 5.33
CA LYS A 83 -15.72 15.03 4.45
C LYS A 83 -16.27 14.41 3.17
N VAL A 84 -15.88 14.97 2.04
CA VAL A 84 -16.31 14.49 0.72
C VAL A 84 -15.10 14.25 -0.17
N SER A 85 -15.13 13.14 -0.89
CA SER A 85 -14.16 12.82 -1.92
C SER A 85 -14.87 12.31 -3.17
N THR A 86 -14.17 12.31 -4.30
CA THR A 86 -14.75 11.85 -5.57
C THR A 86 -13.82 10.85 -6.24
N GLU A 87 -14.44 9.88 -6.89
CA GLU A 87 -13.80 8.94 -7.79
C GLU A 87 -13.79 9.51 -9.22
N ALA A 88 -12.95 8.92 -10.07
CA ALA A 88 -12.90 9.34 -11.46
C ALA A 88 -14.24 9.08 -12.15
N GLY A 89 -14.74 10.08 -12.88
CA GLY A 89 -16.03 10.02 -13.54
C GLY A 89 -17.24 10.33 -12.66
N ALA A 90 -17.04 10.83 -11.44
CA ALA A 90 -18.14 11.38 -10.63
C ALA A 90 -18.92 12.44 -11.42
N ALA A 91 -20.24 12.45 -11.28
CA ALA A 91 -21.10 13.39 -12.00
C ALA A 91 -20.88 14.83 -11.48
N PRO A 92 -20.41 15.77 -12.32
CA PRO A 92 -20.28 17.16 -11.93
C PRO A 92 -21.65 17.76 -11.59
N GLY A 93 -21.71 18.54 -10.53
CA GLY A 93 -22.97 19.07 -10.04
C GLY A 93 -22.84 19.68 -8.65
N ILE A 94 -23.95 20.21 -8.18
CA ILE A 94 -24.09 20.72 -6.81
C ILE A 94 -25.08 19.82 -6.08
N TYR A 95 -24.69 19.39 -4.90
CA TYR A 95 -25.48 18.54 -4.02
C TYR A 95 -25.68 19.26 -2.69
N THR A 96 -26.92 19.39 -2.25
CA THR A 96 -27.25 19.82 -0.88
C THR A 96 -27.40 18.57 -0.03
N ILE A 97 -26.60 18.47 1.02
CA ILE A 97 -26.50 17.28 1.88
C ILE A 97 -26.79 17.66 3.33
N SER A 98 -27.70 16.92 3.95
CA SER A 98 -28.04 17.03 5.37
C SER A 98 -27.87 15.66 6.03
N VAL A 99 -27.15 15.58 7.13
CA VAL A 99 -26.93 14.35 7.90
C VAL A 99 -27.67 14.48 9.22
N THR A 100 -28.74 13.69 9.37
CA THR A 100 -29.63 13.76 10.55
C THR A 100 -29.22 12.74 11.62
N GLN A 101 -28.64 11.62 11.21
CA GLN A 101 -28.19 10.54 12.08
C GLN A 101 -26.91 9.89 11.55
N LEU A 102 -25.98 9.58 12.45
CA LEU A 102 -24.79 8.78 12.15
C LEU A 102 -25.08 7.31 12.40
N ALA A 103 -24.48 6.42 11.62
CA ALA A 103 -24.51 5.00 11.94
C ALA A 103 -23.79 4.73 13.27
N GLN A 104 -24.30 3.79 14.06
CA GLN A 104 -23.66 3.31 15.28
C GLN A 104 -23.53 1.79 15.22
N ALA A 105 -22.39 1.31 15.70
CA ALA A 105 -22.13 -0.10 15.94
C ALA A 105 -22.76 -0.54 17.26
N GLN A 106 -23.42 -1.69 17.27
CA GLN A 106 -23.86 -2.28 18.52
C GLN A 106 -22.66 -2.64 19.38
N SER A 107 -22.70 -2.33 20.67
CA SER A 107 -21.77 -2.96 21.62
C SER A 107 -22.50 -3.59 22.79
N LEU A 108 -22.05 -4.79 23.14
CA LEU A 108 -22.56 -5.61 24.23
C LEU A 108 -21.44 -5.84 25.22
N ARG A 109 -21.74 -5.80 26.51
CA ARG A 109 -20.81 -6.23 27.55
C ARG A 109 -21.37 -7.36 28.38
N THR A 110 -20.51 -8.20 28.93
CA THR A 110 -20.91 -9.16 29.97
C THR A 110 -21.46 -8.41 31.19
N ASP A 111 -22.61 -8.84 31.70
CA ASP A 111 -23.24 -8.30 32.92
C ASP A 111 -23.55 -9.42 33.91
N SER A 112 -22.53 -10.22 34.21
CA SER A 112 -22.64 -11.35 35.15
C SER A 112 -22.78 -10.86 36.60
N PRO A 113 -23.66 -11.50 37.41
CA PRO A 113 -23.72 -11.26 38.85
C PRO A 113 -22.44 -11.73 39.56
N THR A 114 -21.68 -12.65 38.96
CA THR A 114 -20.39 -13.12 39.47
C THR A 114 -19.26 -12.32 38.84
N ILE A 115 -18.42 -11.73 39.68
CA ILE A 115 -17.25 -10.98 39.24
C ILE A 115 -16.24 -11.94 38.59
N ILE A 116 -15.78 -11.59 37.39
CA ILE A 116 -14.66 -12.28 36.74
C ILE A 116 -13.37 -11.68 37.28
N ALA A 117 -12.68 -12.43 38.15
CA ALA A 117 -11.55 -11.94 38.91
C ALA A 117 -10.23 -11.93 38.12
N SER A 118 -10.10 -12.80 37.12
CA SER A 118 -8.95 -12.89 36.23
C SER A 118 -9.38 -13.16 34.79
N THR A 119 -8.62 -12.67 33.82
CA THR A 119 -8.86 -12.92 32.39
C THR A 119 -8.59 -14.37 31.98
N LYS A 120 -7.91 -15.12 32.85
CA LYS A 120 -7.50 -16.53 32.65
C LYS A 120 -8.39 -17.54 33.37
N ASP A 121 -9.38 -17.08 34.14
CA ASP A 121 -10.32 -17.99 34.81
C ASP A 121 -11.15 -18.73 33.74
N ALA A 122 -11.33 -20.04 33.92
CA ALA A 122 -12.19 -20.83 33.04
C ALA A 122 -13.66 -20.50 33.30
N LEU A 123 -14.34 -19.93 32.30
CA LEU A 123 -15.73 -19.46 32.44
C LEU A 123 -16.75 -20.49 31.94
N GLY A 124 -16.31 -21.52 31.23
CA GLY A 124 -17.17 -22.60 30.76
C GLY A 124 -17.37 -23.74 31.76
N ASP A 125 -18.15 -24.73 31.34
CA ASP A 125 -18.32 -26.00 32.04
C ASP A 125 -17.13 -26.93 31.77
N GLU A 126 -16.67 -27.61 32.82
CA GLU A 126 -15.62 -28.63 32.77
C GLU A 126 -16.10 -29.93 32.12
N SER A 127 -17.41 -30.13 31.96
CA SER A 127 -17.98 -31.37 31.42
C SER A 127 -17.89 -31.48 29.88
N SER A 128 -17.67 -30.37 29.16
CA SER A 128 -17.70 -30.32 27.69
C SER A 128 -16.31 -30.31 27.06
N ASP A 129 -16.06 -31.19 26.08
CA ASP A 129 -14.81 -31.23 25.31
C ASP A 129 -14.75 -30.20 24.18
N THR A 130 -15.91 -29.86 23.61
CA THR A 130 -16.08 -28.78 22.63
C THR A 130 -17.35 -27.97 22.91
N ARG A 131 -17.33 -26.68 22.57
CA ARG A 131 -18.51 -25.80 22.57
C ARG A 131 -18.44 -24.84 21.39
N THR A 132 -19.56 -24.24 21.03
CA THR A 132 -19.64 -23.32 19.89
C THR A 132 -20.35 -22.04 20.30
N ILE A 133 -19.67 -20.89 20.21
CA ILE A 133 -20.32 -19.59 20.27
C ILE A 133 -20.92 -19.31 18.89
N LYS A 134 -22.22 -19.07 18.86
CA LYS A 134 -22.97 -18.78 17.65
C LYS A 134 -23.45 -17.33 17.69
N ILE A 135 -23.05 -16.55 16.69
CA ILE A 135 -23.44 -15.15 16.54
C ILE A 135 -24.20 -14.98 15.23
N THR A 136 -25.47 -14.57 15.34
CA THR A 136 -26.35 -14.29 14.21
C THR A 136 -26.56 -12.78 14.06
N GLN A 137 -26.63 -12.31 12.82
CA GLN A 137 -26.88 -10.92 12.45
C GLN A 137 -27.76 -10.94 11.20
N ASP A 138 -28.74 -10.03 11.09
CA ASP A 138 -29.65 -9.98 9.92
C ASP A 138 -28.90 -9.69 8.61
N GLY A 139 -27.78 -8.96 8.69
CA GLY A 139 -26.90 -8.65 7.56
C GLY A 139 -26.02 -9.83 7.11
N ARG A 140 -26.02 -10.96 7.83
CA ARG A 140 -25.25 -12.16 7.50
C ARG A 140 -26.18 -13.31 7.11
N LYS A 141 -25.87 -13.99 6.01
CA LYS A 141 -26.66 -15.14 5.53
C LYS A 141 -26.59 -16.35 6.46
N GLU A 142 -25.40 -16.66 6.95
CA GLU A 142 -25.14 -17.79 7.84
C GLU A 142 -24.68 -17.29 9.22
N PRO A 143 -24.98 -18.00 10.32
CA PRO A 143 -24.41 -17.69 11.63
C PRO A 143 -22.86 -17.74 11.61
N LEU A 144 -22.23 -16.86 12.38
CA LEU A 144 -20.81 -17.04 12.72
C LEU A 144 -20.70 -18.07 13.84
N GLU A 145 -19.95 -19.13 13.59
CA GLU A 145 -19.71 -20.19 14.56
C GLU A 145 -18.24 -20.19 14.97
N ILE A 146 -17.98 -19.98 16.26
CA ILE A 146 -16.65 -19.98 16.85
C ILE A 146 -16.55 -21.18 17.77
N LYS A 147 -15.78 -22.18 17.35
CA LYS A 147 -15.56 -23.41 18.12
C LYS A 147 -14.47 -23.20 19.15
N LEU A 148 -14.74 -23.60 20.39
CA LEU A 148 -13.80 -23.55 21.50
C LEU A 148 -13.61 -24.95 22.09
N ASN A 149 -12.35 -25.31 22.32
CA ASN A 149 -11.97 -26.54 23.02
C ASN A 149 -12.14 -26.38 24.55
N LYS A 150 -11.95 -27.47 25.29
CA LYS A 150 -12.13 -27.53 26.76
C LYS A 150 -11.46 -26.39 27.51
N ASP A 151 -10.20 -26.13 27.16
CA ASP A 151 -9.38 -25.16 27.87
C ASP A 151 -9.63 -23.72 27.39
N GLN A 152 -10.36 -23.52 26.28
CA GLN A 152 -10.52 -22.22 25.60
C GLN A 152 -11.75 -21.44 26.09
N THR A 153 -11.95 -21.36 27.40
CA THR A 153 -13.14 -20.72 28.00
C THR A 153 -12.82 -19.50 28.85
N SER A 154 -11.57 -19.05 28.85
CA SER A 154 -11.17 -17.81 29.51
C SER A 154 -11.50 -16.56 28.66
N LEU A 155 -11.53 -15.37 29.27
CA LEU A 155 -11.76 -14.12 28.51
C LEU A 155 -10.67 -13.88 27.47
N ASP A 156 -9.41 -14.21 27.80
CA ASP A 156 -8.28 -14.07 26.88
C ASP A 156 -8.49 -14.94 25.63
N GLU A 157 -8.96 -16.18 25.81
CA GLU A 157 -9.16 -17.12 24.70
C GLU A 157 -10.42 -16.82 23.91
N ILE A 158 -11.52 -16.45 24.58
CA ILE A 158 -12.77 -16.07 23.92
C ILE A 158 -12.57 -14.82 23.07
N SER A 159 -11.94 -13.78 23.64
CA SER A 159 -11.69 -12.54 22.89
C SER A 159 -10.77 -12.77 21.69
N LYS A 160 -9.72 -13.57 21.88
CA LYS A 160 -8.85 -13.99 20.78
C LYS A 160 -9.61 -14.78 19.72
N ALA A 161 -10.38 -15.79 20.09
CA ALA A 161 -11.11 -16.63 19.13
C ALA A 161 -12.13 -15.82 18.30
N ILE A 162 -12.79 -14.84 18.91
CA ILE A 162 -13.70 -13.92 18.19
C ILE A 162 -12.94 -13.04 17.19
N ASN A 163 -11.81 -12.48 17.62
CA ASN A 163 -11.01 -11.60 16.76
C ASN A 163 -10.30 -12.37 15.63
N ASP A 164 -9.83 -13.59 15.90
CA ASP A 164 -9.17 -14.46 14.91
C ASP A 164 -10.16 -14.95 13.82
N ALA A 165 -11.47 -14.89 14.08
CA ALA A 165 -12.50 -15.26 13.11
C ALA A 165 -12.72 -14.22 11.98
N ASP A 166 -12.06 -13.05 12.04
CA ASP A 166 -12.12 -11.95 11.05
C ASP A 166 -13.53 -11.66 10.51
N SER A 167 -14.47 -11.52 11.44
CA SER A 167 -15.90 -11.57 11.14
C SER A 167 -16.57 -10.18 11.06
N GLY A 168 -15.81 -9.10 11.27
CA GLY A 168 -16.36 -7.75 11.45
C GLY A 168 -16.95 -7.50 12.84
N ILE A 169 -16.77 -8.43 13.78
CA ILE A 169 -17.03 -8.28 15.21
C ILE A 169 -15.70 -8.24 15.94
N SER A 170 -15.54 -7.28 16.85
CA SER A 170 -14.35 -7.16 17.69
C SER A 170 -14.69 -7.48 19.14
N ALA A 171 -13.79 -8.21 19.80
CA ALA A 171 -13.86 -8.54 21.21
C ALA A 171 -12.72 -7.87 21.97
N SER A 172 -13.05 -7.20 23.07
CA SER A 172 -12.08 -6.53 23.92
C SER A 172 -12.37 -6.82 25.39
N ILE A 173 -11.31 -6.88 26.20
CA ILE A 173 -11.43 -7.09 27.65
C ILE A 173 -11.22 -5.74 28.33
N VAL A 174 -12.22 -5.30 29.08
CA VAL A 174 -12.16 -4.08 29.87
C VAL A 174 -11.92 -4.44 31.33
N LYS A 175 -10.80 -3.95 31.88
CA LYS A 175 -10.53 -4.00 33.31
C LYS A 175 -11.31 -2.89 34.00
N VAL A 176 -12.40 -3.23 34.68
CA VAL A 176 -13.24 -2.25 35.40
C VAL A 176 -12.51 -1.77 36.65
N LYS A 177 -11.87 -2.69 37.38
CA LYS A 177 -10.98 -2.44 38.52
C LYS A 177 -10.12 -3.69 38.77
N ASP A 178 -9.21 -3.64 39.73
CA ASP A 178 -8.47 -4.83 40.15
C ASP A 178 -9.43 -5.95 40.57
N GLY A 179 -9.23 -7.14 39.99
CA GLY A 179 -10.09 -8.29 40.21
C GLY A 179 -11.49 -8.18 39.59
N ASN A 180 -11.72 -7.32 38.59
CA ASN A 180 -12.98 -7.26 37.86
C ASN A 180 -12.77 -6.93 36.38
N TYR A 181 -13.04 -7.91 35.52
CA TYR A 181 -12.89 -7.83 34.08
C TYR A 181 -14.23 -8.08 33.38
N GLN A 182 -14.43 -7.43 32.24
CA GLN A 182 -15.62 -7.60 31.41
C GLN A 182 -15.22 -7.79 29.95
N LEU A 183 -15.93 -8.69 29.25
CA LEU A 183 -15.82 -8.81 27.81
C LEU A 183 -16.78 -7.80 27.17
N VAL A 184 -16.28 -7.04 26.20
CA VAL A 184 -17.06 -6.13 25.36
C VAL A 184 -16.93 -6.58 23.91
N LEU A 185 -18.07 -6.86 23.30
CA LEU A 185 -18.21 -7.21 21.89
C LEU A 185 -18.77 -6.01 21.13
N THR A 186 -18.13 -5.62 20.04
CA THR A 186 -18.58 -4.53 19.17
C THR A 186 -18.75 -5.04 17.75
N ALA A 187 -19.94 -4.88 17.20
CA ALA A 187 -20.26 -5.25 15.82
C ALA A 187 -19.80 -4.18 14.82
N SER A 188 -20.04 -4.42 13.54
CA SER A 188 -19.98 -3.36 12.52
C SER A 188 -21.17 -2.38 12.67
N GLU A 189 -21.02 -1.17 12.11
CA GLU A 189 -22.06 -0.14 12.15
C GLU A 189 -23.38 -0.60 11.48
N GLY A 190 -24.52 -0.12 11.98
CA GLY A 190 -25.81 -0.29 11.31
C GLY A 190 -26.72 -1.37 11.90
N LEU A 191 -28.03 -1.22 11.66
CA LEU A 191 -29.09 -2.06 12.22
C LEU A 191 -28.99 -3.53 11.82
N ALA A 192 -28.52 -3.81 10.60
CA ALA A 192 -28.36 -5.18 10.10
C ALA A 192 -27.29 -5.98 10.87
N ASN A 193 -26.40 -5.28 11.58
CA ASN A 193 -25.27 -5.88 12.28
C ASN A 193 -25.53 -6.12 13.78
N LYS A 194 -26.79 -6.02 14.24
CA LYS A 194 -27.13 -6.41 15.61
C LYS A 194 -26.84 -7.89 15.86
N MET A 195 -26.18 -8.19 16.96
CA MET A 195 -25.74 -9.53 17.34
C MET A 195 -26.82 -10.21 18.18
N THR A 196 -27.22 -11.42 17.79
CA THR A 196 -27.85 -12.40 18.69
C THR A 196 -26.83 -13.50 18.95
N ILE A 197 -26.52 -13.74 20.22
CA ILE A 197 -25.44 -14.60 20.71
C ILE A 197 -26.03 -15.75 21.52
N SER A 198 -25.59 -16.97 21.22
CA SER A 198 -25.88 -18.17 22.00
C SER A 198 -24.64 -19.06 22.06
N VAL A 199 -24.54 -19.91 23.08
CA VAL A 199 -23.47 -20.90 23.19
C VAL A 199 -24.08 -22.30 23.22
N GLU A 200 -23.68 -23.12 22.25
CA GLU A 200 -24.07 -24.53 22.15
C GLU A 200 -23.02 -25.41 22.84
N GLY A 201 -23.47 -26.36 23.65
CA GLY A 201 -22.59 -27.32 24.36
C GLY A 201 -21.99 -26.81 25.67
N ASP A 202 -22.35 -25.62 26.17
CA ASP A 202 -21.88 -25.10 27.46
C ASP A 202 -22.89 -24.11 28.06
N SER A 203 -23.72 -24.58 29.00
CA SER A 203 -24.77 -23.75 29.60
C SER A 203 -24.21 -22.63 30.48
N LYS A 204 -23.09 -22.87 31.17
CA LYS A 204 -22.46 -21.87 32.05
C LYS A 204 -21.90 -20.70 31.23
N LEU A 205 -21.27 -21.00 30.09
CA LEU A 205 -20.80 -19.97 29.17
C LEU A 205 -21.96 -19.30 28.42
N ASN A 206 -23.01 -20.04 28.09
CA ASN A 206 -24.24 -19.47 27.55
C ASN A 206 -24.87 -18.46 28.52
N ASP A 207 -24.92 -18.79 29.81
CA ASP A 207 -25.44 -17.88 30.83
C ASP A 207 -24.60 -16.61 30.98
N LEU A 208 -23.35 -16.58 30.52
CA LEU A 208 -22.53 -15.37 30.50
C LEU A 208 -22.73 -14.53 29.23
N LEU A 209 -22.82 -15.19 28.06
CA LEU A 209 -22.72 -14.55 26.74
C LEU A 209 -24.05 -14.43 26.00
N ALA A 210 -25.11 -15.11 26.43
CA ALA A 210 -26.37 -15.13 25.72
C ALA A 210 -26.99 -13.74 25.62
N TYR A 211 -27.45 -13.38 24.43
CA TYR A 211 -28.14 -12.14 24.14
C TYR A 211 -29.00 -12.29 22.87
N ASP A 212 -30.24 -11.84 22.93
CA ASP A 212 -31.17 -11.81 21.79
C ASP A 212 -31.46 -10.37 21.40
N SER A 213 -31.07 -9.98 20.18
CA SER A 213 -31.20 -8.61 19.66
C SER A 213 -32.63 -8.23 19.25
N LYS A 214 -33.54 -9.19 19.12
CA LYS A 214 -34.95 -8.95 18.75
C LYS A 214 -35.77 -8.60 19.98
N THR A 215 -35.53 -9.30 21.08
CA THR A 215 -36.22 -9.05 22.37
C THR A 215 -35.44 -8.13 23.29
N ASN A 216 -34.16 -7.86 23.01
CA ASN A 216 -33.21 -7.16 23.87
C ASN A 216 -33.11 -7.81 25.27
N THR A 217 -33.01 -9.14 25.29
CA THR A 217 -32.95 -9.94 26.52
C THR A 217 -31.73 -10.85 26.52
N GLY A 218 -31.26 -11.22 27.71
CA GLY A 218 -30.10 -12.08 27.89
C GLY A 218 -29.27 -11.61 29.07
N ASN A 219 -28.06 -12.13 29.19
CA ASN A 219 -27.15 -11.83 30.30
C ASN A 219 -26.02 -10.87 29.91
N MET A 220 -25.86 -10.59 28.62
CA MET A 220 -25.10 -9.42 28.19
C MET A 220 -25.98 -8.16 28.20
N LYS A 221 -25.36 -7.03 28.54
CA LYS A 221 -25.99 -5.71 28.51
C LYS A 221 -25.57 -4.93 27.28
N GLU A 222 -26.55 -4.38 26.56
CA GLU A 222 -26.33 -3.45 25.47
C GLU A 222 -25.82 -2.10 26.01
N LEU A 223 -24.66 -1.66 25.53
CA LEU A 223 -24.02 -0.39 25.87
C LEU A 223 -24.32 0.69 24.83
N VAL A 224 -24.27 0.31 23.54
CA VAL A 224 -24.57 1.17 22.40
C VAL A 224 -25.54 0.43 21.49
N ASN A 225 -26.65 1.09 21.16
CA ASN A 225 -27.64 0.55 20.24
C ASN A 225 -27.14 0.70 18.80
N ALA A 226 -27.32 -0.33 17.98
CA ALA A 226 -27.08 -0.18 16.55
C ALA A 226 -28.06 0.81 15.92
N GLN A 227 -27.57 1.66 15.03
CA GLN A 227 -28.43 2.52 14.20
C GLN A 227 -27.80 2.73 12.83
N ASN A 228 -28.63 2.95 11.81
CA ASN A 228 -28.16 3.31 10.48
C ASN A 228 -27.89 4.82 10.38
N ALA A 229 -26.99 5.21 9.49
CA ALA A 229 -26.85 6.59 9.06
C ALA A 229 -28.09 7.01 8.26
N GLN A 230 -28.57 8.21 8.54
CA GLN A 230 -29.68 8.83 7.81
C GLN A 230 -29.22 10.19 7.31
N LEU A 231 -29.40 10.40 6.00
CA LEU A 231 -29.03 11.62 5.33
C LEU A 231 -30.03 11.95 4.23
N ASN A 232 -30.09 13.21 3.86
CA ASN A 232 -30.85 13.70 2.73
C ASN A 232 -29.88 14.28 1.71
N VAL A 233 -30.01 13.89 0.44
CA VAL A 233 -29.23 14.42 -0.67
C VAL A 233 -30.20 14.98 -1.71
N ASN A 234 -30.20 16.29 -1.92
CA ASN A 234 -31.11 16.98 -2.86
C ASN A 234 -32.60 16.64 -2.65
N GLY A 235 -33.04 16.47 -1.40
CA GLY A 235 -34.41 16.10 -1.07
C GLY A 235 -34.69 14.59 -1.06
N ILE A 236 -33.71 13.75 -1.39
CA ILE A 236 -33.85 12.29 -1.35
C ILE A 236 -33.31 11.76 -0.03
N ASP A 237 -34.18 11.12 0.75
CA ASP A 237 -33.78 10.44 1.99
C ASP A 237 -33.05 9.14 1.68
N ILE A 238 -31.90 8.97 2.32
CA ILE A 238 -30.99 7.86 2.15
C ILE A 238 -30.69 7.28 3.52
N GLU A 239 -30.67 5.96 3.58
CA GLU A 239 -30.29 5.19 4.76
C GLU A 239 -29.11 4.26 4.42
N ARG A 240 -28.10 4.23 5.28
CA ARG A 240 -26.91 3.38 5.10
C ARG A 240 -26.48 2.75 6.43
N SER A 241 -25.94 1.54 6.36
CA SER A 241 -25.39 0.87 7.54
C SER A 241 -24.10 1.50 8.04
N SER A 242 -23.36 2.23 7.20
CA SER A 242 -22.06 2.83 7.57
C SER A 242 -22.05 4.34 7.38
N ASN A 243 -21.18 4.99 8.17
CA ASN A 243 -20.80 6.40 8.02
C ASN A 243 -19.90 6.68 6.80
N LYS A 244 -19.41 5.65 6.11
CA LYS A 244 -18.70 5.81 4.82
C LYS A 244 -19.62 5.41 3.67
N ILE A 245 -20.17 6.39 2.97
CA ILE A 245 -21.16 6.20 1.90
C ILE A 245 -20.47 6.42 0.55
N THR A 246 -20.44 5.42 -0.31
CA THR A 246 -19.70 5.45 -1.59
C THR A 246 -20.60 5.49 -2.82
N ASP A 247 -21.91 5.39 -2.64
CA ASP A 247 -22.86 5.11 -3.71
C ASP A 247 -23.98 6.15 -3.83
N ALA A 248 -23.94 7.21 -3.03
CA ALA A 248 -24.99 8.22 -3.02
C ALA A 248 -24.42 9.62 -2.70
N PRO A 249 -24.06 10.44 -3.71
CA PRO A 249 -24.19 10.22 -5.17
C PRO A 249 -23.17 9.25 -5.81
N GLN A 250 -23.46 8.74 -7.02
CA GLN A 250 -22.53 7.87 -7.76
C GLN A 250 -21.17 8.54 -7.99
N GLY A 251 -20.09 7.83 -7.63
CA GLY A 251 -18.71 8.33 -7.74
C GLY A 251 -18.34 9.37 -6.68
N VAL A 252 -19.21 9.66 -5.72
CA VAL A 252 -18.93 10.54 -4.59
C VAL A 252 -18.89 9.69 -3.32
N THR A 253 -17.82 9.83 -2.54
CA THR A 253 -17.73 9.24 -1.20
C THR A 253 -17.95 10.30 -0.14
N LEU A 254 -18.95 10.08 0.70
CA LEU A 254 -19.25 10.88 1.90
C LEU A 254 -18.72 10.14 3.13
N ASP A 255 -17.94 10.83 3.95
CA ASP A 255 -17.48 10.34 5.25
C ASP A 255 -18.15 11.19 6.34
N LEU A 256 -19.11 10.57 7.01
CA LEU A 256 -20.02 11.20 7.96
C LEU A 256 -19.41 11.19 9.36
N THR A 257 -18.90 12.34 9.80
CA THR A 257 -18.29 12.46 11.14
C THR A 257 -19.20 13.14 12.15
N LYS A 258 -20.12 13.98 11.68
CA LYS A 258 -21.07 14.73 12.49
C LYS A 258 -22.40 14.90 11.74
N LYS A 259 -23.42 15.26 12.50
CA LYS A 259 -24.68 15.77 11.95
C LYS A 259 -24.44 17.15 11.35
N VAL A 260 -25.00 17.39 10.17
CA VAL A 260 -24.88 18.66 9.44
C VAL A 260 -26.20 18.97 8.74
N THR A 261 -26.44 20.24 8.44
CA THR A 261 -27.67 20.70 7.79
C THR A 261 -27.32 21.56 6.59
N ASP A 262 -27.95 21.25 5.45
CA ASP A 262 -27.90 21.99 4.18
C ASP A 262 -26.48 22.32 3.69
N VAL A 263 -25.57 21.35 3.82
CA VAL A 263 -24.19 21.50 3.35
C VAL A 263 -24.16 21.43 1.83
N ARG A 264 -23.61 22.47 1.21
CA ARG A 264 -23.44 22.54 -0.24
C ARG A 264 -22.14 21.88 -0.64
N VAL A 265 -22.24 20.81 -1.41
CA VAL A 265 -21.12 20.07 -1.99
C VAL A 265 -21.10 20.34 -3.49
N THR A 266 -19.98 20.83 -4.02
CA THR A 266 -19.80 21.14 -5.44
C THR A 266 -18.76 20.21 -6.04
N VAL A 267 -19.16 19.43 -7.04
CA VAL A 267 -18.29 18.54 -7.81
C VAL A 267 -18.03 19.16 -9.18
N THR A 268 -16.76 19.34 -9.53
CA THR A 268 -16.33 19.91 -10.81
C THR A 268 -15.36 18.99 -11.53
N LYS A 269 -15.37 18.99 -12.87
CA LYS A 269 -14.30 18.34 -13.64
C LYS A 269 -12.97 19.03 -13.34
N SER A 270 -11.90 18.24 -13.20
CA SER A 270 -10.55 18.75 -12.96
C SER A 270 -9.57 18.08 -13.91
N ASN A 271 -8.65 18.90 -14.42
CA ASN A 271 -7.53 18.45 -15.24
C ASN A 271 -6.23 18.43 -14.44
N ASP A 272 -6.26 18.70 -13.13
CA ASP A 272 -5.06 18.93 -12.32
C ASP A 272 -4.22 17.66 -12.21
N LYS A 273 -4.86 16.52 -11.88
CA LYS A 273 -4.19 15.21 -11.82
C LYS A 273 -3.59 14.80 -13.16
N ALA A 274 -4.31 15.04 -14.27
CA ALA A 274 -3.79 14.77 -15.60
C ALA A 274 -2.59 15.68 -15.91
N THR A 275 -2.69 16.98 -15.58
CA THR A 275 -1.61 17.95 -15.77
C THR A 275 -0.36 17.58 -14.98
N GLU A 276 -0.51 17.19 -13.72
CA GLU A 276 0.58 16.74 -12.86
C GLU A 276 1.22 15.46 -13.38
N ALA A 277 0.41 14.47 -13.80
CA ALA A 277 0.92 13.23 -14.39
C ALA A 277 1.69 13.48 -15.69
N ILE A 278 1.19 14.37 -16.56
CA ILE A 278 1.87 14.77 -17.79
C ILE A 278 3.20 15.45 -17.46
N LYS A 279 3.23 16.39 -16.52
CA LYS A 279 4.48 17.05 -16.09
C LYS A 279 5.50 16.05 -15.56
N GLY A 280 5.10 15.17 -14.65
CA GLY A 280 6.00 14.14 -14.08
C GLY A 280 6.51 13.16 -15.14
N TRP A 281 5.70 12.86 -16.15
CA TRP A 281 6.12 12.07 -17.30
C TRP A 281 7.15 12.80 -18.16
N VAL A 282 6.93 14.09 -18.49
CA VAL A 282 7.87 14.92 -19.25
C VAL A 282 9.21 15.04 -18.51
N ASP A 283 9.19 15.27 -17.20
CA ASP A 283 10.41 15.38 -16.38
C ASP A 283 11.20 14.06 -16.36
N SER A 284 10.49 12.93 -16.26
CA SER A 284 11.10 11.60 -16.30
C SER A 284 11.71 11.28 -17.67
N TYR A 285 11.04 11.68 -18.75
CA TYR A 285 11.57 11.56 -20.12
C TYR A 285 12.83 12.42 -20.32
N ASN A 286 12.79 13.68 -19.89
CA ASN A 286 13.94 14.58 -19.98
C ASN A 286 15.14 14.05 -19.18
N SER A 287 14.90 13.52 -17.98
CA SER A 287 15.93 12.88 -17.16
C SER A 287 16.53 11.64 -17.82
N LEU A 288 15.72 10.85 -18.54
CA LEU A 288 16.20 9.71 -19.33
C LEU A 288 17.08 10.17 -20.50
N ILE A 289 16.68 11.25 -21.19
CA ILE A 289 17.48 11.86 -22.26
C ILE A 289 18.83 12.37 -21.73
N ASP A 290 18.85 13.02 -20.56
CA ASP A 290 20.10 13.47 -19.93
C ASP A 290 21.01 12.30 -19.54
N THR A 291 20.41 11.19 -19.10
CA THR A 291 21.14 9.94 -18.84
C THR A 291 21.76 9.40 -20.12
N PHE A 292 21.02 9.34 -21.23
CA PHE A 292 21.59 8.95 -22.52
C PHE A 292 22.75 9.86 -22.92
N ASN A 293 22.53 11.18 -22.89
CA ASN A 293 23.55 12.17 -23.26
C ASN A 293 24.82 12.02 -22.42
N THR A 294 24.69 11.73 -21.13
CA THR A 294 25.83 11.49 -20.22
C THR A 294 26.55 10.20 -20.55
N LEU A 295 25.81 9.09 -20.74
CA LEU A 295 26.39 7.77 -20.97
C LEU A 295 26.99 7.60 -22.37
N THR A 296 26.56 8.40 -23.35
CA THR A 296 27.07 8.36 -24.74
C THR A 296 27.86 9.62 -25.13
N LYS A 297 28.23 10.45 -24.16
CA LYS A 297 28.99 11.69 -24.43
C LYS A 297 30.30 11.37 -25.14
N TYR A 298 30.59 12.13 -26.19
CA TYR A 298 31.91 12.18 -26.81
C TYR A 298 32.57 13.52 -26.49
N LYS A 299 33.86 13.47 -26.12
CA LYS A 299 34.74 14.63 -26.02
C LYS A 299 35.87 14.43 -27.03
N GLU A 300 36.10 15.48 -27.81
CA GLU A 300 37.14 15.49 -28.84
C GLU A 300 38.51 15.16 -28.26
N VAL A 301 39.29 14.39 -29.01
CA VAL A 301 40.65 14.00 -28.62
C VAL A 301 41.58 15.17 -28.87
N ASP A 302 42.34 15.58 -27.85
CA ASP A 302 43.31 16.66 -27.98
C ASP A 302 44.35 16.35 -29.08
N PRO A 303 44.71 17.32 -29.94
CA PRO A 303 45.69 17.11 -31.00
C PRO A 303 47.02 16.57 -30.45
N GLY A 304 47.41 15.36 -30.90
CA GLY A 304 48.64 14.68 -30.47
C GLY A 304 48.49 13.72 -29.29
N ALA A 305 47.28 13.54 -28.75
CA ALA A 305 47.03 12.51 -27.73
C ALA A 305 46.97 11.10 -28.33
N GLU A 306 47.63 10.13 -27.67
CA GLU A 306 47.63 8.72 -28.08
C GLU A 306 46.40 7.94 -27.59
N ALA A 307 45.52 8.55 -26.79
CA ALA A 307 44.36 7.91 -26.20
C ALA A 307 43.11 8.81 -26.23
N GLN A 308 41.94 8.17 -26.15
CA GLN A 308 40.64 8.83 -26.04
C GLN A 308 40.50 9.62 -24.72
N ASP A 309 39.64 10.64 -24.71
CA ASP A 309 39.40 11.42 -23.50
C ASP A 309 38.70 10.56 -22.42
N LYS A 310 39.21 10.63 -21.18
CA LYS A 310 38.69 9.87 -20.04
C LYS A 310 37.29 10.28 -19.60
N ASN A 311 36.79 11.42 -20.07
CA ASN A 311 35.44 11.93 -19.82
C ASN A 311 34.42 11.51 -20.89
N ASN A 312 34.80 10.64 -21.83
CA ASN A 312 33.84 9.97 -22.70
C ASN A 312 32.86 9.13 -21.86
N GLY A 313 31.60 9.12 -22.29
CA GLY A 313 30.58 8.27 -21.68
C GLY A 313 30.94 6.78 -21.86
N ALA A 314 30.71 5.98 -20.81
CA ALA A 314 31.08 4.56 -20.80
C ALA A 314 30.36 3.70 -21.86
N LEU A 315 29.26 4.20 -22.44
CA LEU A 315 28.47 3.56 -23.48
C LEU A 315 28.53 4.31 -24.82
N LEU A 316 29.57 5.13 -25.04
CA LEU A 316 29.81 5.76 -26.32
C LEU A 316 29.87 4.71 -27.45
N GLY A 317 29.04 4.90 -28.47
CA GLY A 317 28.97 3.99 -29.62
C GLY A 317 28.19 2.70 -29.39
N ASP A 318 27.62 2.49 -28.20
CA ASP A 318 26.85 1.29 -27.87
C ASP A 318 25.56 1.18 -28.69
N SER A 319 25.33 0.00 -29.29
CA SER A 319 24.19 -0.24 -30.18
C SER A 319 22.87 -0.46 -29.43
N VAL A 320 22.90 -0.98 -28.20
CA VAL A 320 21.72 -1.19 -27.36
C VAL A 320 21.16 0.17 -26.97
N VAL A 321 22.02 1.08 -26.50
CA VAL A 321 21.61 2.45 -26.16
C VAL A 321 20.97 3.16 -27.35
N ARG A 322 21.60 3.07 -28.52
CA ARG A 322 21.09 3.69 -29.76
C ARG A 322 19.74 3.10 -30.18
N THR A 323 19.56 1.79 -30.03
CA THR A 323 18.31 1.09 -30.36
C THR A 323 17.18 1.55 -29.44
N ILE A 324 17.43 1.63 -28.12
CA ILE A 324 16.43 2.10 -27.15
C ILE A 324 16.06 3.57 -27.42
N GLN A 325 17.05 4.44 -27.60
CA GLN A 325 16.82 5.86 -27.87
C GLN A 325 15.99 6.07 -29.15
N SER A 326 16.30 5.32 -30.22
CA SER A 326 15.56 5.39 -31.48
C SER A 326 14.15 4.82 -31.34
N GLY A 327 14.00 3.70 -30.63
CA GLY A 327 12.71 3.07 -30.37
C GLY A 327 11.75 3.97 -29.60
N ILE A 328 12.24 4.65 -28.55
CA ILE A 328 11.46 5.62 -27.77
C ILE A 328 11.08 6.82 -28.64
N ARG A 329 12.04 7.41 -29.38
CA ARG A 329 11.76 8.56 -30.27
C ARG A 329 10.73 8.24 -31.35
N ALA A 330 10.76 7.03 -31.91
CA ALA A 330 9.82 6.61 -32.95
C ALA A 330 8.36 6.60 -32.47
N GLN A 331 8.10 6.36 -31.17
CA GLN A 331 6.74 6.41 -30.62
C GLN A 331 6.15 7.82 -30.64
N PHE A 332 6.99 8.87 -30.60
CA PHE A 332 6.53 10.27 -30.64
C PHE A 332 6.48 10.86 -32.04
N ALA A 333 7.12 10.21 -33.01
CA ALA A 333 7.17 10.68 -34.39
C ALA A 333 5.84 10.47 -35.14
N ASN A 334 5.02 9.53 -34.68
CA ASN A 334 3.74 9.19 -35.30
C ASN A 334 2.59 9.77 -34.48
N GLY A 335 1.72 10.57 -35.13
CA GLY A 335 0.50 11.06 -34.50
C GLY A 335 -0.53 9.95 -34.28
N ALA A 336 -1.45 10.17 -33.33
CA ALA A 336 -2.57 9.27 -33.11
C ALA A 336 -3.49 9.22 -34.35
N SER A 337 -4.02 8.03 -34.63
CA SER A 337 -4.94 7.79 -35.77
C SER A 337 -6.38 8.21 -35.49
N ASP A 338 -6.75 8.39 -34.21
CA ASP A 338 -8.10 8.68 -33.76
C ASP A 338 -8.08 9.77 -32.65
N GLY A 339 -9.20 10.47 -32.48
CA GLY A 339 -9.38 11.56 -31.53
C GLY A 339 -9.16 12.97 -32.09
N ALA A 340 -9.60 13.97 -31.31
CA ALA A 340 -9.47 15.39 -31.65
C ALA A 340 -8.02 15.90 -31.56
N PHE A 341 -7.20 15.27 -30.71
CA PHE A 341 -5.78 15.60 -30.52
C PHE A 341 -4.91 14.49 -31.12
N LYS A 342 -4.30 14.77 -32.28
CA LYS A 342 -3.50 13.79 -33.03
C LYS A 342 -2.00 13.88 -32.74
N THR A 343 -1.54 14.97 -32.15
CA THR A 343 -0.14 15.25 -31.86
C THR A 343 0.02 15.78 -30.44
N LEU A 344 1.23 15.68 -29.90
CA LEU A 344 1.60 16.30 -28.62
C LEU A 344 1.75 17.82 -28.73
N ASN A 345 1.89 18.35 -29.96
CA ASN A 345 1.96 19.77 -30.30
C ASN A 345 0.62 20.31 -30.80
#